data_AF-A0A5N9B2V0-F1
#
_entry.id   AF-A0A5N9B2V0-F1
#
_cell.length_a   1.000
_cell.length_b   1.000
_cell.length_c   1.000
_cell.angle_alpha   90.00
_cell.angle_beta   90.00
_cell.angle_gamma   90.00
#
_symmetry.space_group_name_H-M   'P 1'
#
loop_
_entity.id
_entity.type
_entity.pdbx_description
1 polymer ?
#
loop_
_entity_poly.entity_id
_entity_poly.type
_entity_poly.pdbx_seq_one_letter_code
_entity_poly.pdbx_strand_id
1 'polypeptide(L)'
;MTLKDIIWFESCDSTMDVCHRFSDITKKEISIGALSQLKGRGTKNRLWVSPKGNVFLSFLLHPDPLKVHIIHMLGTLAIYEFLNQNYHFD
;
A
#
# COMPACT_ATOMS: atom_id res chain seq x y z
N MET A 1 5.54 -1.96 16.52
CA MET A 1 5.13 -0.87 15.61
C MET A 1 3.73 -1.20 15.14
N THR A 2 2.71 -0.60 15.74
CA THR A 2 1.31 -0.81 15.35
C THR A 2 0.87 0.42 14.56
N LEU A 3 0.83 0.31 13.22
CA LEU A 3 0.16 1.27 12.34
C LEU A 3 -1.32 1.29 12.73
N LYS A 4 -1.77 2.31 13.44
CA LYS A 4 -3.16 2.42 13.91
C LYS A 4 -4.05 3.26 13.00
N ASP A 5 -3.46 4.12 12.17
CA ASP A 5 -4.22 5.07 11.35
C ASP A 5 -4.32 4.56 9.91
N ILE A 6 -5.53 4.14 9.53
CA ILE A 6 -5.90 3.82 8.15
C ILE A 6 -6.88 4.87 7.64
N ILE A 7 -6.56 5.50 6.52
CA ILE A 7 -7.48 6.38 5.79
C ILE A 7 -7.97 5.62 4.57
N TRP A 8 -9.29 5.46 4.44
CA TRP A 8 -9.92 4.70 3.37
C TRP A 8 -10.79 5.58 2.49
N PHE A 9 -10.53 5.57 1.18
CA PHE A 9 -11.25 6.39 0.19
C PHE A 9 -12.24 5.55 -0.64
N GLU A 10 -13.33 6.18 -1.05
CA GLU A 10 -14.24 5.59 -2.05
C GLU A 10 -13.55 5.49 -3.43
N SER A 11 -12.83 6.54 -3.81
CA SER A 11 -12.02 6.60 -5.03
C SER A 11 -10.91 7.63 -4.88
N CYS A 12 -9.78 7.41 -5.54
CA CYS A 12 -8.68 8.39 -5.62
C CYS A 12 -7.91 8.25 -6.93
N ASP A 13 -6.99 9.18 -7.25
CA ASP A 13 -6.09 9.00 -8.40
C ASP A 13 -5.24 7.72 -8.25
N SER A 14 -4.48 7.62 -7.16
CA SER A 14 -3.69 6.46 -6.77
C SER A 14 -3.43 6.55 -5.26
N THR A 15 -3.54 5.44 -4.54
CA THR A 15 -3.22 5.39 -3.10
C THR A 15 -1.77 5.82 -2.83
N MET A 16 -0.85 5.52 -3.75
CA MET A 16 0.56 5.94 -3.64
C MET A 16 0.73 7.46 -3.80
N ASP A 17 -0.04 8.09 -4.70
CA ASP A 17 0.00 9.55 -4.86
C ASP A 17 -0.54 10.27 -3.64
N VAL A 18 -1.56 9.69 -3.00
CA VAL A 18 -2.06 10.18 -1.72
C VAL A 18 -0.98 10.06 -0.65
N CYS A 19 -0.30 8.91 -0.53
CA CYS A 19 0.82 8.74 0.41
C CYS A 19 1.91 9.78 0.22
N HIS A 20 2.32 10.08 -1.01
CA HIS A 20 3.31 11.11 -1.28
C HIS A 20 2.88 12.49 -0.77
N ARG A 21 1.63 12.90 -1.04
CA ARG A 21 1.09 14.17 -0.51
C ARG A 21 1.08 14.20 1.01
N PHE A 22 0.73 13.10 1.68
CA PHE A 22 0.79 13.03 3.14
C PHE A 22 2.23 13.09 3.67
N SER A 23 3.20 12.50 2.96
CA SER A 23 4.62 12.51 3.36
C SER A 23 5.24 13.91 3.42
N ASP A 24 4.68 14.85 2.64
CA ASP A 24 5.07 16.27 2.65
C ASP A 24 4.49 17.02 3.87
N ILE A 25 3.39 16.52 4.45
CA ILE A 25 2.63 17.19 5.50
C ILE A 25 2.91 16.60 6.88
N THR A 26 3.21 15.29 6.97
CA THR A 26 3.35 14.59 8.25
C THR A 26 4.49 13.57 8.24
N LYS A 27 5.03 13.31 9.44
CA LYS A 27 5.97 12.21 9.73
C LYS A 27 5.30 11.04 10.45
N LYS A 28 3.97 11.04 10.51
CA LYS A 28 3.21 9.93 11.05
C LYS A 28 3.16 8.81 10.03
N GLU A 29 3.25 7.59 10.54
CA GLU A 29 3.05 6.41 9.74
C GLU A 29 1.55 6.17 9.53
N ILE A 30 1.14 6.04 8.28
CA ILE A 30 -0.26 6.00 7.89
C ILE A 30 -0.42 4.96 6.77
N SER A 31 -1.51 4.21 6.81
CA SER A 31 -1.93 3.37 5.69
C SER A 31 -3.03 4.09 4.90
N ILE A 32 -2.90 4.10 3.58
CA ILE A 32 -3.87 4.70 2.66
C ILE A 32 -4.49 3.60 1.80
N GLY A 33 -5.80 3.41 1.91
CA GLY A 33 -6.55 2.46 1.10
C GLY A 33 -7.62 3.13 0.24
N ALA A 34 -8.04 2.46 -0.83
CA ALA A 34 -9.18 2.92 -1.63
C ALA A 34 -9.97 1.74 -2.21
N LEU A 35 -11.28 1.92 -2.42
CA LEU A 35 -12.09 0.95 -3.17
C LEU A 35 -11.79 0.97 -4.67
N SER A 36 -11.36 2.11 -5.23
CA SER A 36 -10.99 2.22 -6.64
C SER A 36 -9.89 3.26 -6.87
N GLN A 37 -9.12 3.10 -7.95
CA GLN A 37 -8.13 4.09 -8.37
C GLN A 37 -8.36 4.51 -9.83
N LEU A 38 -8.35 5.81 -10.10
CA LEU A 38 -8.57 6.38 -11.43
C LEU A 38 -7.31 6.32 -12.31
N LYS A 39 -6.13 6.38 -11.69
CA LYS A 39 -4.80 6.44 -12.31
C LYS A 39 -3.82 5.53 -11.58
N GLY A 40 -4.24 4.31 -11.26
CA GLY A 40 -3.38 3.30 -10.65
C GLY A 40 -2.16 2.99 -11.52
N ARG A 41 -0.98 2.89 -10.89
CA ARG A 41 0.30 2.66 -11.58
C ARG A 41 1.09 1.53 -10.93
N GLY A 42 1.57 0.61 -11.76
CA GLY A 42 2.56 -0.38 -11.40
C GLY A 42 3.99 0.07 -11.70
N THR A 43 4.94 -0.86 -11.59
CA THR A 43 6.36 -0.61 -11.90
C THR A 43 6.55 -0.10 -13.33
N LYS A 44 7.53 0.78 -13.54
CA LYS A 44 7.84 1.36 -14.86
C LYS A 44 6.63 2.06 -15.51
N ASN A 45 5.81 2.72 -14.69
CA ASN A 45 4.65 3.50 -15.13
C ASN A 45 3.58 2.69 -15.89
N ARG A 46 3.54 1.36 -15.70
CA ARG A 46 2.52 0.51 -16.31
C ARG A 46 1.16 0.80 -15.68
N LEU A 47 0.10 0.75 -16.48
CA LEU A 47 -1.27 0.89 -15.98
C LEU A 47 -1.59 -0.24 -14.99
N TRP A 48 -2.08 0.12 -13.81
CA TRP A 48 -2.65 -0.83 -12.84
C TRP A 48 -4.16 -0.64 -12.80
N VAL A 49 -4.89 -1.54 -13.46
CA VAL A 49 -6.36 -1.51 -13.55
C VAL A 49 -6.94 -1.72 -12.16
N SER A 50 -7.68 -0.72 -11.65
CA SER A 50 -8.05 -0.65 -10.24
C SER A 50 -9.57 -0.50 -9.98
N PRO A 51 -10.43 -1.44 -10.43
CA PRO A 51 -11.87 -1.38 -10.21
C PRO A 51 -12.23 -1.77 -8.76
N LYS A 52 -13.44 -1.38 -8.33
CA LYS A 52 -14.01 -1.81 -7.05
C LYS A 52 -14.05 -3.34 -6.92
N GLY A 53 -13.87 -3.82 -5.68
CA GLY A 53 -13.85 -5.25 -5.34
C GLY A 53 -12.46 -5.83 -5.06
N ASN A 54 -11.39 -5.06 -5.32
CA ASN A 54 -10.01 -5.41 -4.96
C ASN A 54 -9.52 -4.60 -3.76
N VAL A 55 -8.36 -4.96 -3.22
CA VAL A 55 -7.66 -4.20 -2.19
C VAL A 55 -6.55 -3.36 -2.82
N PHE A 56 -6.67 -2.04 -2.74
CA PHE A 56 -5.59 -1.11 -3.08
C PHE A 56 -5.11 -0.43 -1.81
N LEU A 57 -3.85 -0.64 -1.45
CA LEU A 57 -3.29 -0.20 -0.18
C LEU A 57 -1.85 0.29 -0.39
N SER A 58 -1.53 1.43 0.20
CA SER A 58 -0.19 2.01 0.25
C SER A 58 0.15 2.37 1.69
N PHE A 59 1.43 2.31 2.06
CA PHE A 59 1.90 2.59 3.41
C PHE A 59 2.91 3.75 3.38
N LEU A 60 2.70 4.75 4.22
CA LEU A 60 3.69 5.76 4.54
C LEU A 60 4.47 5.30 5.77
N LEU A 61 5.74 4.96 5.59
CA LEU A 61 6.63 4.43 6.63
C LEU A 61 7.90 5.29 6.73
N HIS A 62 8.54 5.27 7.90
CA HIS A 62 9.82 5.95 8.14
C HIS A 62 10.89 4.99 8.66
N PRO A 63 11.29 3.99 7.85
CA PRO A 63 12.29 3.01 8.27
C PRO A 63 13.68 3.62 8.36
N ASP A 64 14.57 2.92 9.07
CA ASP A 64 16.01 3.13 8.98
C ASP A 64 16.46 3.00 7.51
N PRO A 65 17.16 4.00 6.92
CA PRO A 65 17.66 3.95 5.55
C PRO A 65 18.45 2.68 5.23
N LEU A 66 19.19 2.14 6.21
CA LEU A 66 19.97 0.91 6.04
C LEU A 66 19.07 -0.34 5.86
N LYS A 67 17.79 -0.26 6.27
CA LYS A 67 16.81 -1.36 6.23
C LYS A 67 15.75 -1.19 5.15
N VAL A 68 15.77 -0.12 4.35
CA VAL A 68 14.75 0.09 3.29
C VAL A 68 14.68 -1.10 2.33
N HIS A 69 15.83 -1.68 2.00
CA HIS A 69 15.91 -2.80 1.07
C HIS A 69 15.22 -4.08 1.58
N ILE A 70 15.00 -4.28 2.88
CA ILE A 70 14.32 -5.48 3.38
C ILE A 70 12.79 -5.38 3.37
N ILE A 71 12.24 -4.16 3.24
CA ILE A 71 10.80 -3.92 3.40
C ILE A 71 9.98 -4.60 2.32
N HIS A 72 10.46 -4.61 1.07
CA HIS A 72 9.75 -5.29 -0.02
C HIS A 72 9.69 -6.82 0.19
N MET A 73 10.75 -7.41 0.75
CA MET A 73 10.78 -8.84 1.09
C MET A 73 9.79 -9.14 2.22
N LEU A 74 9.78 -8.32 3.28
CA LEU A 74 8.84 -8.46 4.39
C LEU A 74 7.39 -8.30 3.93
N GLY A 75 7.11 -7.30 3.10
CA GLY A 75 5.78 -7.08 2.53
C GLY A 75 5.31 -8.26 1.67
N THR A 76 6.22 -8.85 0.90
CA THR A 76 5.92 -10.04 0.09
C THR A 76 5.58 -11.24 0.98
N LEU A 77 6.41 -11.52 1.99
CA LEU A 77 6.19 -12.62 2.93
C LEU A 77 4.86 -12.45 3.69
N ALA A 78 4.59 -11.26 4.22
CA ALA A 78 3.36 -10.99 4.97
C ALA A 78 2.10 -11.20 4.11
N ILE A 79 2.11 -10.77 2.85
CA ILE A 79 0.99 -11.00 1.92
C ILE A 79 0.86 -12.49 1.62
N TYR A 80 1.97 -13.18 1.33
CA TYR A 80 1.96 -14.61 1.06
C TYR A 80 1.41 -15.42 2.24
N GLU A 81 1.90 -15.18 3.45
CA GLU A 81 1.44 -15.86 4.66
C GLU A 81 -0.06 -15.62 4.90
N PHE A 82 -0.51 -14.37 4.79
CA PHE A 82 -1.93 -14.03 4.91
C PHE A 82 -2.77 -14.79 3.88
N LEU A 83 -2.35 -14.78 2.62
CA LEU A 83 -3.04 -15.45 1.53
C LEU A 83 -3.07 -16.96 1.73
N ASN A 84 -1.95 -17.57 2.11
CA ASN A 84 -1.85 -19.02 2.34
C ASN A 84 -2.76 -19.47 3.48
N GLN A 85 -2.75 -18.75 4.60
CA GLN A 85 -3.59 -19.07 5.77
C GLN A 85 -5.09 -18.99 5.48
N ASN A 86 -5.51 -18.03 4.65
CA ASN A 86 -6.94 -17.72 4.45
C ASN A 86 -7.54 -18.34 3.19
N TYR A 87 -6.73 -18.63 2.17
CA TYR A 87 -7.22 -19.04 0.85
C TYR A 87 -6.58 -20.31 0.28
N HIS A 88 -5.56 -20.88 0.95
CA HIS A 88 -4.89 -22.15 0.60
C HIS A 88 -4.55 -22.26 -0.90
N PHE A 89 -3.46 -21.61 -1.30
CA PHE A 89 -2.95 -21.72 -2.66
C PHE A 89 -2.13 -23.01 -2.78
N ASP A 90 -2.70 -24.04 -3.43
CA ASP A 90 -1.99 -25.26 -3.84
C ASP A 90 -0.86 -24.96 -4.85
#